data_AF-A0A1H1PVF8-F1
#
_entry.id   AF-A0A1H1PVF8-F1
#
_cell.length_a   1.000
_cell.length_b   1.000
_cell.length_c   1.000
_cell.angle_alpha   90.00
_cell.angle_beta   90.00
_cell.angle_gamma   90.00
#
_symmetry.space_group_name_H-M   'P 1'
#
loop_
_entity.id
_entity.type
_entity.pdbx_description
1 polymer ?
#
loop_
_entity_poly.entity_id
_entity_poly.type
_entity_poly.pdbx_seq_one_letter_code
_entity_poly.pdbx_strand_id
1 'polypeptide(L)'
;MHSSAWGRSAIAAIAAASLLAPATATAEPTTFVTAQPAKTGTCANRPIIERGHVDIAATGGKTDLGIVLKDDTNTTPGVKERRLDSVILGVSDTAKKTRKDVFTNPFFNFVGLAGAPFYFLPKVEDKALLWPGYNTEKVDFADIDGPVTLHIDIAGGPKNGHVAMFHDEFGKFTPLLNTATRDTTIDIDDPTHVHTNWIFTQPGTYALNVWYTARTKTGKDLTSEVQKATFAIGNDAVATAKDTSNCTTPTPQPNPGDDHGTGPSTPGQSGDQSSGSSLGAGATAGIAAAAVIGAGLLALLAANIPAITGWLSNLTGR
;
A
#
# COMPACT_ATOMS: atom_id res chain seq x y z
N MET A 1 62.79 18.79 -47.95
CA MET A 1 63.89 19.19 -47.04
C MET A 1 63.68 18.46 -45.71
N HIS A 2 64.66 17.62 -45.34
CA HIS A 2 65.13 17.18 -44.01
C HIS A 2 64.16 17.20 -42.80
N SER A 3 63.85 16.07 -42.14
CA SER A 3 64.67 15.25 -41.21
C SER A 3 64.41 15.58 -39.72
N SER A 4 63.89 14.57 -39.00
CA SER A 4 64.31 14.06 -37.68
C SER A 4 64.53 14.97 -36.45
N ALA A 5 63.71 14.73 -35.42
CA ALA A 5 64.03 14.20 -34.08
C ALA A 5 64.91 14.98 -33.05
N TRP A 6 64.77 14.48 -31.79
CA TRP A 6 65.55 14.72 -30.55
C TRP A 6 65.15 15.97 -29.73
N GLY A 7 65.00 15.96 -28.41
CA GLY A 7 65.17 14.95 -27.38
C GLY A 7 65.13 15.62 -25.99
N ARG A 8 64.43 14.98 -25.04
CA ARG A 8 64.63 14.90 -23.58
C ARG A 8 65.26 16.08 -22.82
N SER A 9 64.59 16.51 -21.75
CA SER A 9 65.26 16.98 -20.52
C SER A 9 64.53 16.48 -19.28
N ALA A 10 65.31 15.87 -18.40
CA ALA A 10 64.93 15.25 -17.15
C ALA A 10 64.77 16.31 -16.05
N ILE A 11 63.81 16.12 -15.14
CA ILE A 11 63.78 16.83 -13.86
C ILE A 11 64.09 15.81 -12.77
N ALA A 12 65.20 16.04 -12.08
CA ALA A 12 65.67 15.26 -10.95
C ALA A 12 64.79 15.50 -9.72
N ALA A 13 64.34 14.42 -9.07
CA ALA A 13 63.72 14.45 -7.76
C ALA A 13 64.81 14.51 -6.69
N ILE A 14 64.78 15.54 -5.84
CA ILE A 14 65.58 15.62 -4.62
C ILE A 14 64.78 14.92 -3.51
N ALA A 15 65.31 13.81 -3.02
CA ALA A 15 64.80 13.11 -1.84
C ALA A 15 65.38 13.77 -0.58
N ALA A 16 64.52 14.24 0.32
CA ALA A 16 64.87 14.59 1.69
C ALA A 16 64.40 13.45 2.62
N ALA A 17 65.34 12.74 3.21
CA ALA A 17 65.09 11.70 4.20
C ALA A 17 64.99 12.31 5.60
N SER A 18 63.80 12.21 6.21
CA SER A 18 63.61 12.53 7.63
C SER A 18 63.54 11.23 8.43
N LEU A 19 64.52 11.02 9.33
CA LEU A 19 64.49 9.96 10.33
C LEU A 19 63.43 10.28 11.40
N LEU A 20 62.50 9.37 11.64
CA LEU A 20 61.64 9.34 12.82
C LEU A 20 61.77 7.97 13.49
N ALA A 21 62.12 7.99 14.78
CA ALA A 21 62.25 6.83 15.65
C ALA A 21 60.87 6.17 15.91
N PRO A 22 60.81 4.87 16.25
CA PRO A 22 59.54 4.21 16.53
C PRO A 22 59.03 4.61 17.93
N ALA A 23 57.89 5.29 17.98
CA ALA A 23 57.14 5.48 19.22
C ALA A 23 56.33 4.20 19.50
N THR A 24 56.68 3.49 20.57
CA THR A 24 55.89 2.39 21.13
C THR A 24 54.60 2.97 21.74
N ALA A 25 53.50 2.89 21.01
CA ALA A 25 52.17 3.19 21.53
C ALA A 25 51.63 1.96 22.30
N THR A 26 51.56 2.08 23.63
CA THR A 26 50.87 1.17 24.52
C THR A 26 49.37 1.24 24.22
N ALA A 27 48.77 0.15 23.74
CA ALA A 27 47.33 0.07 23.53
C ALA A 27 46.61 -0.11 24.88
N GLU A 28 45.78 0.87 25.27
CA GLU A 28 44.79 0.67 26.32
C GLU A 28 43.68 -0.28 25.83
N PRO A 29 43.12 -1.14 26.69
CA PRO A 29 42.05 -2.03 26.30
C PRO A 29 40.78 -1.22 26.05
N THR A 30 40.43 -1.02 24.78
CA THR A 30 39.15 -0.46 24.38
C THR A 30 38.05 -1.41 24.80
N THR A 31 37.32 -1.09 25.86
CA THR A 31 36.08 -1.78 26.21
C THR A 31 35.07 -1.54 25.08
N PHE A 32 34.75 -2.58 24.32
CA PHE A 32 33.62 -2.56 23.39
C PHE A 32 32.34 -2.40 24.20
N VAL A 33 31.82 -1.18 24.28
CA VAL A 33 30.42 -0.98 24.65
C VAL A 33 29.61 -1.44 23.46
N THR A 34 29.01 -2.63 23.55
CA THR A 34 28.01 -3.09 22.60
C THR A 34 26.89 -2.05 22.59
N ALA A 35 26.78 -1.27 21.51
CA ALA A 35 25.66 -0.36 21.33
C ALA A 35 24.38 -1.19 21.25
N GLN A 36 23.61 -1.21 22.33
CA GLN A 36 22.27 -1.76 22.34
C GLN A 36 21.44 -0.96 21.33
N PRO A 37 20.74 -1.59 20.38
CA PRO A 37 19.88 -0.85 19.47
C PRO A 37 18.85 -0.09 20.27
N ALA A 38 18.71 1.21 20.00
CA ALA A 38 17.72 2.06 20.63
C ALA A 38 16.32 1.47 20.39
N LYS A 39 15.71 0.89 21.43
CA LYS A 39 14.31 0.49 21.44
C LYS A 39 13.46 1.73 21.70
N THR A 40 13.06 2.44 20.65
CA THR A 40 11.98 3.44 20.74
C THR A 40 11.25 3.54 19.41
N GLY A 41 10.46 2.51 19.09
CA GLY A 41 9.39 2.61 18.12
C GLY A 41 8.06 2.44 18.84
N THR A 42 7.31 3.52 19.01
CA THR A 42 5.88 3.40 19.34
C THR A 42 5.20 2.78 18.13
N CYS A 43 4.97 1.47 18.13
CA CYS A 43 4.12 0.87 17.11
C CYS A 43 2.68 1.05 17.57
N ALA A 44 1.87 1.76 16.78
CA ALA A 44 0.45 1.56 16.84
C ALA A 44 0.17 0.10 16.42
N ASN A 45 -0.62 -0.64 17.20
CA ASN A 45 -1.10 -1.95 16.80
C ASN A 45 -2.04 -1.78 15.59
N ARG A 46 -1.47 -1.83 14.39
CA ARG A 46 -2.21 -1.65 13.13
C ARG A 46 -2.73 -3.00 12.67
N PRO A 47 -4.05 -3.17 12.42
CA PRO A 47 -4.55 -4.38 11.78
C PRO A 47 -3.86 -4.62 10.44
N ILE A 48 -3.58 -5.89 10.14
CA ILE A 48 -2.94 -6.31 8.90
C ILE A 48 -4.00 -6.92 8.00
N ILE A 49 -4.16 -6.35 6.82
CA ILE A 49 -5.08 -6.82 5.78
C ILE A 49 -4.26 -7.59 4.75
N GLU A 50 -4.43 -8.91 4.71
CA GLU A 50 -3.62 -9.79 3.84
C GLU A 50 -4.36 -10.26 2.59
N ARG A 51 -5.70 -10.14 2.58
CA ARG A 51 -6.57 -10.64 1.51
C ARG A 51 -7.84 -9.81 1.37
N GLY A 52 -8.45 -9.89 0.20
CA GLY A 52 -9.75 -9.29 -0.09
C GLY A 52 -9.65 -7.91 -0.72
N HIS A 53 -10.82 -7.36 -1.03
CA HIS A 53 -10.99 -6.11 -1.75
C HIS A 53 -10.64 -4.89 -0.88
N VAL A 54 -9.75 -4.06 -1.39
CA VAL A 54 -9.48 -2.74 -0.85
C VAL A 54 -9.36 -1.72 -1.98
N ASP A 55 -9.85 -0.50 -1.77
CA ASP A 55 -9.62 0.61 -2.71
C ASP A 55 -8.96 1.79 -2.00
N ILE A 56 -7.94 2.37 -2.63
CA ILE A 56 -7.49 3.72 -2.32
C ILE A 56 -8.52 4.67 -2.95
N ALA A 57 -9.37 5.28 -2.12
CA ALA A 57 -10.53 6.03 -2.57
C ALA A 57 -10.38 7.53 -2.37
N ALA A 58 -10.62 8.29 -3.43
CA ALA A 58 -10.82 9.73 -3.37
C ALA A 58 -12.28 10.05 -2.98
N THR A 59 -12.47 11.15 -2.28
CA THR A 59 -13.78 11.68 -1.89
C THR A 59 -13.81 13.21 -2.05
N GLY A 60 -14.98 13.83 -2.11
CA GLY A 60 -15.11 15.30 -2.19
C GLY A 60 -15.30 15.79 -3.63
N GLY A 61 -14.54 16.80 -4.07
CA GLY A 61 -14.51 17.27 -5.46
C GLY A 61 -15.03 18.69 -5.70
N LYS A 62 -15.78 19.28 -4.77
CA LYS A 62 -16.30 20.66 -4.92
C LYS A 62 -15.38 21.72 -4.36
N THR A 63 -15.07 21.59 -3.07
CA THR A 63 -14.29 22.57 -2.31
C THR A 63 -13.08 21.94 -1.62
N ASP A 64 -13.12 20.63 -1.40
CA ASP A 64 -12.09 19.80 -0.78
C ASP A 64 -11.91 18.49 -1.55
N LEU A 65 -10.82 17.78 -1.23
CA LEU A 65 -10.53 16.45 -1.71
C LEU A 65 -10.06 15.62 -0.52
N GLY A 66 -10.64 14.45 -0.33
CA GLY A 66 -10.30 13.52 0.74
C GLY A 66 -9.70 12.23 0.19
N ILE A 67 -9.00 11.49 1.05
CA ILE A 67 -8.47 10.16 0.75
C ILE A 67 -8.75 9.20 1.90
N VAL A 68 -9.24 8.01 1.57
CA VAL A 68 -9.49 6.91 2.51
C VAL A 68 -9.08 5.59 1.89
N LEU A 69 -8.82 4.58 2.72
CA LEU A 69 -8.80 3.19 2.32
C LEU A 69 -10.21 2.62 2.55
N LYS A 70 -10.89 2.22 1.48
CA LYS A 70 -12.12 1.45 1.53
C LYS A 70 -11.75 -0.02 1.73
N ASP A 71 -11.97 -0.55 2.92
CA ASP A 71 -11.77 -1.95 3.29
C ASP A 71 -13.11 -2.70 3.15
N ASP A 72 -13.25 -3.45 2.06
CA ASP A 72 -14.39 -4.35 1.77
C ASP A 72 -13.93 -5.82 1.77
N THR A 73 -13.00 -6.13 2.68
CA THR A 73 -12.43 -7.47 2.80
C THR A 73 -13.40 -8.49 3.41
N ASN A 74 -14.55 -8.01 3.91
CA ASN A 74 -15.51 -8.77 4.70
C ASN A 74 -14.90 -9.45 5.95
N THR A 75 -13.73 -8.99 6.42
CA THR A 75 -13.12 -9.44 7.68
C THR A 75 -13.88 -8.92 8.91
N THR A 76 -14.74 -7.92 8.72
CA THR A 76 -15.76 -7.45 9.66
C THR A 76 -17.04 -7.09 8.89
N PRO A 77 -18.21 -7.01 9.54
CA PRO A 77 -19.46 -6.69 8.83
C PRO A 77 -19.39 -5.34 8.12
N GLY A 78 -19.63 -5.37 6.80
CA GLY A 78 -19.72 -4.19 5.95
C GLY A 78 -18.38 -3.56 5.57
N VAL A 79 -18.48 -2.55 4.69
CA VAL A 79 -17.36 -1.74 4.22
C VAL A 79 -16.88 -0.81 5.33
N LYS A 80 -15.57 -0.74 5.56
CA LYS A 80 -14.94 0.22 6.47
C LYS A 80 -14.12 1.24 5.71
N GLU A 81 -14.36 2.52 5.96
CA GLU A 81 -13.45 3.58 5.53
C GLU A 81 -12.41 3.80 6.63
N ARG A 82 -11.13 3.73 6.25
CA ARG A 82 -9.98 3.80 7.16
C ARG A 82 -8.96 4.80 6.64
N ARG A 83 -8.07 5.27 7.51
CA ARG A 83 -6.84 5.91 7.05
C ARG A 83 -5.87 4.86 6.52
N LEU A 84 -5.12 5.17 5.46
CA LEU A 84 -4.12 4.26 4.89
C LEU A 84 -3.01 3.94 5.91
N ASP A 85 -2.66 4.90 6.77
CA ASP A 85 -1.64 4.74 7.82
C ASP A 85 -2.14 3.97 9.06
N SER A 86 -3.43 3.64 9.12
CA SER A 86 -4.02 2.88 10.24
C SER A 86 -3.95 1.36 10.08
N VAL A 87 -3.62 0.87 8.87
CA VAL A 87 -3.55 -0.57 8.55
C VAL A 87 -2.23 -0.91 7.89
N ILE A 88 -1.79 -2.16 7.94
CA ILE A 88 -0.70 -2.66 7.09
C ILE A 88 -1.32 -3.57 6.03
N LEU A 89 -0.95 -3.36 4.77
CA LEU A 89 -1.36 -4.18 3.64
C LEU A 89 -0.35 -5.32 3.45
N GLY A 90 -0.72 -6.53 3.84
CA GLY A 90 0.14 -7.70 3.78
C GLY A 90 0.03 -8.41 2.43
N VAL A 91 1.17 -8.76 1.84
CA VAL A 91 1.25 -9.54 0.59
C VAL A 91 2.14 -10.76 0.86
N SER A 92 1.52 -11.91 1.06
CA SER A 92 2.24 -13.16 1.36
C SER A 92 3.01 -13.72 0.15
N ASP A 93 3.82 -14.76 0.38
CA ASP A 93 4.52 -15.48 -0.68
C ASP A 93 3.59 -16.21 -1.67
N THR A 94 2.28 -16.30 -1.38
CA THR A 94 1.28 -16.74 -2.36
C THR A 94 1.27 -15.83 -3.61
N ALA A 95 1.58 -14.55 -3.45
CA ALA A 95 1.70 -13.59 -4.56
C ALA A 95 3.05 -13.70 -5.30
N LYS A 96 4.00 -14.49 -4.80
CA LYS A 96 5.34 -14.59 -5.37
C LYS A 96 5.29 -15.26 -6.74
N LYS A 97 5.87 -14.60 -7.72
CA LYS A 97 6.06 -15.09 -9.08
C LYS A 97 7.54 -15.09 -9.42
N THR A 98 7.86 -15.74 -10.53
CA THR A 98 9.19 -15.77 -11.12
C THR A 98 9.09 -15.12 -12.49
N ARG A 99 10.08 -14.32 -12.88
CA ARG A 99 10.12 -13.70 -14.20
C ARG A 99 10.39 -14.74 -15.29
N LYS A 100 9.32 -15.39 -15.73
CA LYS A 100 9.26 -16.43 -16.77
C LYS A 100 7.92 -16.34 -17.53
N ASP A 101 7.74 -17.17 -18.56
CA ASP A 101 6.51 -17.24 -19.35
C ASP A 101 6.12 -15.86 -19.89
N VAL A 102 4.91 -15.39 -19.63
CA VAL A 102 4.42 -14.06 -20.04
C VAL A 102 5.31 -12.92 -19.53
N PHE A 103 5.97 -13.09 -18.38
CA PHE A 103 6.84 -12.08 -17.76
C PHE A 103 8.23 -11.97 -18.43
N THR A 104 8.50 -12.79 -19.45
CA THR A 104 9.68 -12.60 -20.32
C THR A 104 9.52 -11.42 -21.28
N ASN A 105 8.29 -10.91 -21.47
CA ASN A 105 8.04 -9.71 -22.27
C ASN A 105 8.92 -8.53 -21.78
N PRO A 106 9.52 -7.74 -22.69
CA PRO A 106 10.35 -6.58 -22.34
C PRO A 106 9.69 -5.55 -21.42
N PHE A 107 8.36 -5.46 -21.43
CA PHE A 107 7.59 -4.64 -20.49
C PHE A 107 8.00 -4.88 -19.03
N PHE A 108 8.34 -6.12 -18.66
CA PHE A 108 8.72 -6.52 -17.30
C PHE A 108 10.22 -6.44 -17.02
N ASN A 109 11.04 -5.82 -17.88
CA ASN A 109 12.49 -5.73 -17.65
C ASN A 109 12.85 -5.00 -16.34
N PHE A 110 11.99 -4.10 -15.85
CA PHE A 110 12.19 -3.39 -14.58
C PHE A 110 12.11 -4.30 -13.34
N VAL A 111 11.52 -5.49 -13.48
CA VAL A 111 11.39 -6.47 -12.38
C VAL A 111 12.74 -7.10 -12.04
N GLY A 112 13.62 -7.24 -13.04
CA GLY A 112 14.93 -7.86 -12.90
C GLY A 112 15.25 -8.79 -14.08
N LEU A 113 16.33 -9.57 -13.93
CA LEU A 113 16.74 -10.56 -14.93
C LEU A 113 15.73 -11.71 -15.04
N ALA A 114 15.79 -12.46 -16.15
CA ALA A 114 15.00 -13.69 -16.28
C ALA A 114 15.25 -14.63 -15.10
N GLY A 115 14.19 -15.22 -14.56
CA GLY A 115 14.26 -16.06 -13.35
C GLY A 115 14.25 -15.29 -12.02
N ALA A 116 14.30 -13.95 -12.01
CA ALA A 116 14.21 -13.18 -10.78
C ALA A 116 12.82 -13.36 -10.11
N PRO A 117 12.76 -13.45 -8.77
CA PRO A 117 11.49 -13.46 -8.05
C PRO A 117 10.90 -12.04 -7.94
N PHE A 118 9.59 -11.95 -7.89
CA PHE A 118 8.84 -10.71 -7.61
C PHE A 118 7.47 -11.05 -7.03
N TYR A 119 6.70 -10.04 -6.61
CA TYR A 119 5.35 -10.22 -6.06
C TYR A 119 4.33 -9.57 -6.99
N PHE A 120 3.25 -10.30 -7.28
CA PHE A 120 2.24 -9.91 -8.26
C PHE A 120 0.83 -10.01 -7.67
N LEU A 121 0.08 -8.91 -7.71
CA LEU A 121 -1.35 -8.90 -7.40
C LEU A 121 -2.12 -8.69 -8.71
N PRO A 122 -2.92 -9.67 -9.17
CA PRO A 122 -3.64 -9.57 -10.43
C PRO A 122 -4.82 -8.61 -10.33
N LYS A 123 -5.16 -7.96 -11.46
CA LYS A 123 -6.38 -7.14 -11.57
C LYS A 123 -7.67 -7.95 -11.39
N VAL A 124 -7.62 -9.24 -11.75
CA VAL A 124 -8.72 -10.19 -11.53
C VAL A 124 -8.58 -10.75 -10.12
N GLU A 125 -9.65 -10.70 -9.34
CA GLU A 125 -9.62 -11.11 -7.95
C GLU A 125 -9.14 -12.57 -7.78
N ASP A 126 -8.11 -12.75 -6.95
CA ASP A 126 -7.74 -14.03 -6.36
C ASP A 126 -8.06 -13.95 -4.87
N LYS A 127 -8.99 -14.78 -4.38
CA LYS A 127 -9.44 -14.77 -2.98
C LYS A 127 -8.32 -15.10 -1.98
N ALA A 128 -7.21 -15.66 -2.44
CA ALA A 128 -6.03 -15.92 -1.63
C ALA A 128 -5.12 -14.69 -1.45
N LEU A 129 -5.37 -13.61 -2.19
CA LEU A 129 -4.51 -12.42 -2.25
C LEU A 129 -5.25 -11.16 -1.79
N LEU A 130 -4.46 -10.16 -1.39
CA LEU A 130 -4.93 -8.78 -1.32
C LEU A 130 -5.32 -8.34 -2.73
N TRP A 131 -6.44 -7.65 -2.86
CA TRP A 131 -6.93 -7.16 -4.14
C TRP A 131 -7.09 -5.63 -4.07
N PRO A 132 -6.02 -4.87 -4.36
CA PRO A 132 -6.02 -3.42 -4.26
C PRO A 132 -6.40 -2.71 -5.57
N GLY A 133 -7.32 -1.76 -5.46
CA GLY A 133 -7.75 -0.88 -6.53
C GLY A 133 -7.65 0.60 -6.14
N TYR A 134 -8.15 1.46 -7.04
CA TYR A 134 -8.44 2.85 -6.74
C TYR A 134 -9.89 3.19 -7.11
N ASN A 135 -10.48 4.14 -6.39
CA ASN A 135 -11.88 4.52 -6.56
C ASN A 135 -12.05 6.05 -6.47
N THR A 136 -12.74 6.62 -7.45
CA THR A 136 -13.10 8.05 -7.52
C THR A 136 -14.61 8.27 -7.64
N GLU A 137 -15.43 7.23 -7.44
CA GLU A 137 -16.89 7.31 -7.59
C GLU A 137 -17.55 8.28 -6.60
N LYS A 138 -16.88 8.56 -5.47
CA LYS A 138 -17.33 9.53 -4.46
C LYS A 138 -16.77 10.94 -4.67
N VAL A 139 -16.10 11.19 -5.79
CA VAL A 139 -15.69 12.54 -6.20
C VAL A 139 -16.77 13.14 -7.09
N ASP A 140 -17.18 14.37 -6.82
CA ASP A 140 -18.03 15.14 -7.72
C ASP A 140 -17.20 15.77 -8.83
N PHE A 141 -17.21 15.15 -10.01
CA PHE A 141 -16.51 15.65 -11.21
C PHE A 141 -17.22 16.84 -11.87
N ALA A 142 -18.44 17.22 -11.46
CA ALA A 142 -19.18 18.30 -12.13
C ALA A 142 -18.45 19.66 -12.04
N ASP A 143 -17.69 19.87 -10.98
CA ASP A 143 -16.92 21.10 -10.73
C ASP A 143 -15.41 20.95 -10.99
N ILE A 144 -14.95 19.78 -11.42
CA ILE A 144 -13.55 19.50 -11.76
C ILE A 144 -13.24 19.92 -13.21
N ASP A 145 -12.06 20.49 -13.42
CA ASP A 145 -11.48 20.86 -14.70
C ASP A 145 -10.24 19.99 -14.98
N GLY A 146 -10.39 19.00 -15.86
CA GLY A 146 -9.35 18.00 -16.13
C GLY A 146 -9.44 16.76 -15.22
N PRO A 147 -8.34 16.00 -15.07
CA PRO A 147 -8.36 14.75 -14.32
C PRO A 147 -8.28 14.98 -12.80
N VAL A 148 -8.78 13.99 -12.07
CA VAL A 148 -8.35 13.74 -10.69
C VAL A 148 -7.11 12.85 -10.76
N THR A 149 -5.96 13.36 -10.32
CA THR A 149 -4.69 12.62 -10.39
C THR A 149 -4.42 11.92 -9.07
N LEU A 150 -4.25 10.59 -9.11
CA LEU A 150 -3.70 9.78 -8.02
C LEU A 150 -2.18 9.84 -8.06
N HIS A 151 -1.54 10.12 -6.93
CA HIS A 151 -0.10 10.08 -6.76
C HIS A 151 0.30 8.94 -5.83
N ILE A 152 1.29 8.14 -6.21
CA ILE A 152 1.87 7.07 -5.37
C ILE A 152 3.40 7.13 -5.49
N ASP A 153 4.02 7.67 -4.46
CA ASP A 153 5.48 7.80 -4.34
C ASP A 153 6.06 6.80 -3.35
N ILE A 154 7.23 6.24 -3.65
CA ILE A 154 7.96 5.41 -2.70
C ILE A 154 8.74 6.29 -1.70
N ALA A 155 8.23 6.38 -0.47
CA ALA A 155 8.86 7.14 0.62
C ALA A 155 9.95 6.34 1.35
N GLY A 156 9.87 5.00 1.26
CA GLY A 156 10.85 4.08 1.83
C GLY A 156 10.55 2.66 1.39
N GLY A 157 11.57 1.81 1.35
CA GLY A 157 11.40 0.44 0.90
C GLY A 157 12.70 -0.35 0.87
N PRO A 158 12.63 -1.62 0.44
CA PRO A 158 13.82 -2.43 0.19
C PRO A 158 14.75 -1.76 -0.80
N LYS A 159 16.06 -2.03 -0.70
CA LYS A 159 17.04 -1.55 -1.67
C LYS A 159 16.66 -2.03 -3.09
N ASN A 160 16.59 -1.10 -4.04
CA ASN A 160 16.13 -1.36 -5.42
C ASN A 160 14.70 -1.94 -5.51
N GLY A 161 13.89 -1.73 -4.46
CA GLY A 161 12.47 -2.06 -4.45
C GLY A 161 11.69 -1.01 -5.24
N HIS A 162 10.88 -1.48 -6.18
CA HIS A 162 9.99 -0.66 -7.00
C HIS A 162 8.57 -1.23 -6.95
N VAL A 163 7.60 -0.32 -7.10
CA VAL A 163 6.19 -0.61 -7.32
C VAL A 163 5.83 -0.21 -8.76
N ALA A 164 5.05 -1.06 -9.42
CA ALA A 164 4.46 -0.75 -10.72
C ALA A 164 2.99 -1.17 -10.77
N MET A 165 2.17 -0.38 -11.47
CA MET A 165 0.78 -0.65 -11.76
C MET A 165 0.56 -0.64 -13.27
N PHE A 166 -0.26 -1.57 -13.77
CA PHE A 166 -0.54 -1.66 -15.21
C PHE A 166 -1.84 -2.38 -15.51
N HIS A 167 -2.39 -2.11 -16.70
CA HIS A 167 -3.42 -2.94 -17.31
C HIS A 167 -2.80 -3.93 -18.28
N ASP A 168 -3.43 -5.09 -18.39
CA ASP A 168 -3.19 -6.03 -19.47
C ASP A 168 -4.48 -6.23 -20.27
N GLU A 169 -4.39 -6.32 -21.59
CA GLU A 169 -5.54 -6.64 -22.43
C GLU A 169 -5.08 -7.35 -23.70
N PHE A 170 -5.64 -8.52 -23.98
CA PHE A 170 -5.30 -9.34 -25.16
C PHE A 170 -3.77 -9.51 -25.38
N GLY A 171 -3.02 -9.71 -24.29
CA GLY A 171 -1.56 -9.90 -24.33
C GLY A 171 -0.73 -8.61 -24.47
N LYS A 172 -1.37 -7.44 -24.51
CA LYS A 172 -0.70 -6.13 -24.41
C LYS A 172 -0.66 -5.67 -22.97
N PHE A 173 0.36 -4.89 -22.63
CA PHE A 173 0.56 -4.29 -21.30
C PHE A 173 0.60 -2.78 -21.43
N THR A 174 -0.29 -2.10 -20.72
CA THR A 174 -0.38 -0.63 -20.67
C THR A 174 0.08 -0.18 -19.30
N PRO A 175 1.23 0.51 -19.19
CA PRO A 175 1.69 1.03 -17.89
C PRO A 175 0.71 2.08 -17.37
N LEU A 176 0.51 2.09 -16.06
CA LEU A 176 -0.20 3.15 -15.35
C LEU A 176 0.76 3.93 -14.46
N LEU A 177 1.63 3.21 -13.76
CA LEU A 177 2.59 3.79 -12.82
C LEU A 177 3.81 2.88 -12.75
N ASN A 178 5.01 3.45 -12.71
CA ASN A 178 6.23 2.69 -12.46
C ASN A 178 7.29 3.55 -11.76
N THR A 179 7.47 3.30 -10.46
CA THR A 179 8.45 4.00 -9.62
C THR A 179 9.91 3.78 -10.09
N ALA A 180 10.20 2.72 -10.86
CA ALA A 180 11.54 2.51 -11.44
C ALA A 180 11.86 3.54 -12.55
N THR A 181 10.84 4.06 -13.23
CA THR A 181 10.96 5.10 -14.26
C THR A 181 10.55 6.48 -13.74
N ARG A 182 10.29 6.61 -12.44
CA ARG A 182 9.78 7.83 -11.77
C ARG A 182 8.41 8.30 -12.27
N ASP A 183 7.68 7.41 -12.93
CA ASP A 183 6.27 7.62 -13.25
C ASP A 183 5.45 7.19 -12.03
N THR A 184 4.79 8.16 -11.39
CA THR A 184 4.25 8.04 -10.02
C THR A 184 2.81 8.53 -9.92
N THR A 185 2.17 8.79 -11.07
CA THR A 185 0.86 9.41 -11.15
C THR A 185 -0.08 8.64 -12.08
N ILE A 186 -1.36 8.63 -11.76
CA ILE A 186 -2.42 8.09 -12.61
C ILE A 186 -3.50 9.16 -12.74
N ASP A 187 -3.74 9.63 -13.96
CA ASP A 187 -4.83 10.56 -14.26
C ASP A 187 -6.15 9.80 -14.44
N ILE A 188 -7.21 10.30 -13.81
CA ILE A 188 -8.53 9.69 -13.78
C ILE A 188 -9.54 10.73 -14.23
N ASP A 189 -10.05 10.57 -15.45
CA ASP A 189 -10.89 11.57 -16.11
C ASP A 189 -12.36 11.53 -15.66
N ASP A 190 -12.81 10.38 -15.16
CA ASP A 190 -14.22 10.12 -14.84
C ASP A 190 -14.38 9.36 -13.51
N PRO A 191 -15.56 9.41 -12.87
CA PRO A 191 -15.90 8.53 -11.76
C PRO A 191 -15.61 7.07 -12.09
N THR A 192 -14.68 6.45 -11.37
CA THR A 192 -14.14 5.13 -11.70
C THR A 192 -13.96 4.29 -10.45
N HIS A 193 -14.22 2.99 -10.58
CA HIS A 193 -13.81 1.96 -9.64
C HIS A 193 -13.05 0.88 -10.41
N VAL A 194 -11.74 0.79 -10.20
CA VAL A 194 -10.91 -0.13 -10.98
C VAL A 194 -9.83 -0.81 -10.16
N HIS A 195 -9.64 -2.09 -10.47
CA HIS A 195 -8.54 -2.91 -9.99
C HIS A 195 -7.52 -3.07 -11.10
N THR A 196 -6.24 -2.92 -10.76
CA THR A 196 -5.13 -2.96 -11.71
C THR A 196 -4.17 -4.07 -11.31
N ASN A 197 -3.24 -4.42 -12.18
CA ASN A 197 -2.19 -5.34 -11.78
C ASN A 197 -1.11 -4.58 -11.03
N TRP A 198 -0.67 -5.11 -9.89
CA TRP A 198 0.43 -4.54 -9.10
C TRP A 198 1.64 -5.47 -9.12
N ILE A 199 2.83 -4.88 -9.22
CA ILE A 199 4.11 -5.57 -9.03
C ILE A 199 4.90 -4.88 -7.93
N PHE A 200 5.47 -5.68 -7.02
CA PHE A 200 6.54 -5.29 -6.12
C PHE A 200 7.81 -6.08 -6.47
N THR A 201 8.91 -5.38 -6.75
CA THR A 201 10.13 -6.03 -7.29
C THR A 201 10.97 -6.72 -6.23
N GLN A 202 10.82 -6.38 -4.95
CA GLN A 202 11.60 -6.94 -3.84
C GLN A 202 10.68 -7.29 -2.65
N PRO A 203 11.03 -8.29 -1.83
CA PRO A 203 10.39 -8.49 -0.53
C PRO A 203 10.83 -7.43 0.47
N GLY A 204 9.98 -7.16 1.47
CA GLY A 204 10.23 -6.23 2.57
C GLY A 204 9.08 -5.23 2.75
N THR A 205 9.29 -4.25 3.62
CA THR A 205 8.27 -3.24 3.93
C THR A 205 8.43 -2.02 3.04
N TYR A 206 7.39 -1.69 2.28
CA TYR A 206 7.27 -0.47 1.49
C TYR A 206 6.42 0.55 2.23
N ALA A 207 6.89 1.79 2.27
CA ALA A 207 6.12 2.95 2.70
C ALA A 207 5.86 3.82 1.47
N LEU A 208 4.60 3.95 1.08
CA LEU A 208 4.17 4.76 -0.06
C LEU A 208 3.47 6.02 0.44
N ASN A 209 3.86 7.19 -0.07
CA ASN A 209 3.06 8.40 0.08
C ASN A 209 1.98 8.37 -0.99
N VAL A 210 0.73 8.53 -0.57
CA VAL A 210 -0.43 8.44 -1.46
C VAL A 210 -1.35 9.63 -1.24
N TRP A 211 -1.72 10.31 -2.31
CA TRP A 211 -2.65 11.44 -2.28
C TRP A 211 -3.31 11.64 -3.63
N TYR A 212 -4.35 12.48 -3.66
CA TYR A 212 -4.99 12.93 -4.88
C TYR A 212 -4.82 14.44 -5.06
N THR A 213 -4.79 14.87 -6.32
CA THR A 213 -4.91 16.28 -6.72
C THR A 213 -5.99 16.45 -7.75
N ALA A 214 -6.60 17.64 -7.81
CA ALA A 214 -7.51 18.02 -8.87
C ALA A 214 -7.53 19.55 -9.02
N ARG A 215 -8.06 20.05 -10.13
CA ARG A 215 -8.31 21.48 -10.37
C ARG A 215 -9.81 21.69 -10.52
N THR A 216 -10.37 22.72 -9.88
CA THR A 216 -11.77 23.09 -10.11
C THR A 216 -11.93 23.96 -11.36
N LYS A 217 -13.13 24.01 -11.94
CA LYS A 217 -13.52 24.92 -13.04
C LYS A 217 -13.39 26.41 -12.67
N THR A 218 -13.38 26.71 -11.37
CA THR A 218 -13.11 28.07 -10.87
C THR A 218 -11.61 28.39 -10.75
N GLY A 219 -10.74 27.46 -11.11
CA GLY A 219 -9.28 27.63 -11.12
C GLY A 219 -8.59 27.28 -9.80
N LYS A 220 -9.28 26.68 -8.82
CA LYS A 220 -8.72 26.32 -7.51
C LYS A 220 -8.06 24.94 -7.55
N ASP A 221 -6.81 24.84 -7.09
CA ASP A 221 -6.16 23.56 -6.82
C ASP A 221 -6.74 22.89 -5.55
N LEU A 222 -7.05 21.61 -5.67
CA LEU A 222 -7.43 20.74 -4.58
C LEU A 222 -6.34 19.69 -4.37
N THR A 223 -6.04 19.38 -3.12
CA THR A 223 -5.10 18.32 -2.73
C THR A 223 -5.66 17.63 -1.51
N SER A 224 -5.69 16.31 -1.52
CA SER A 224 -6.04 15.55 -0.32
C SER A 224 -4.90 15.60 0.70
N GLU A 225 -5.16 15.10 1.91
CA GLU A 225 -4.06 14.73 2.80
C GLU A 225 -3.12 13.74 2.09
N VAL A 226 -1.80 13.86 2.33
CA VAL A 226 -0.82 12.84 1.97
C VAL A 226 -0.81 11.77 3.06
N GLN A 227 -1.32 10.58 2.76
CA GLN A 227 -1.33 9.46 3.71
C GLN A 227 -0.26 8.43 3.36
N LYS A 228 0.34 7.82 4.39
CA LYS A 228 1.34 6.78 4.22
C LYS A 228 0.70 5.39 4.17
N ALA A 229 0.66 4.77 3.00
CA ALA A 229 0.32 3.36 2.85
C ALA A 229 1.53 2.49 3.21
N THR A 230 1.33 1.45 4.01
CA THR A 230 2.40 0.49 4.34
C THR A 230 2.07 -0.86 3.74
N PHE A 231 2.93 -1.36 2.86
CA PHE A 231 2.84 -2.71 2.32
C PHE A 231 3.94 -3.59 2.91
N ALA A 232 3.57 -4.76 3.45
CA ALA A 232 4.51 -5.78 3.90
C ALA A 232 4.56 -6.91 2.86
N ILE A 233 5.64 -6.98 2.09
CA ILE A 233 5.79 -7.87 0.94
C ILE A 233 6.64 -9.09 1.30
N GLY A 234 6.08 -10.28 1.15
CA GLY A 234 6.69 -11.55 1.53
C GLY A 234 6.38 -11.98 2.96
N ASN A 235 6.44 -13.29 3.20
CA ASN A 235 6.06 -13.88 4.49
C ASN A 235 6.87 -13.30 5.66
N ASP A 236 8.17 -13.08 5.48
CA ASP A 236 9.04 -12.53 6.53
C ASP A 236 8.65 -11.09 6.91
N ALA A 237 8.31 -10.26 5.92
CA ALA A 237 7.86 -8.89 6.16
C ALA A 237 6.49 -8.87 6.85
N VAL A 238 5.58 -9.75 6.45
CA VAL A 238 4.27 -9.92 7.07
C VAL A 238 4.41 -10.43 8.52
N ALA A 239 5.29 -11.40 8.77
CA ALA A 239 5.57 -11.90 10.12
C ALA A 239 6.17 -10.81 11.01
N THR A 240 7.12 -10.04 10.47
CA THR A 240 7.71 -8.88 11.15
C THR A 240 6.65 -7.84 11.49
N ALA A 241 5.71 -7.56 10.58
CA ALA A 241 4.61 -6.63 10.84
C ALA A 241 3.64 -7.13 11.94
N LYS A 242 3.48 -8.45 12.08
CA LYS A 242 2.68 -9.10 13.14
C LYS A 242 3.37 -9.10 14.50
N ASP A 243 4.70 -9.03 14.50
CA ASP A 243 5.48 -9.09 15.72
C ASP A 243 5.43 -7.75 16.48
N THR A 244 4.62 -7.70 17.53
CA THR A 244 4.49 -6.54 18.42
C THR A 244 5.45 -6.60 19.61
N SER A 245 6.34 -7.59 19.69
CA SER A 245 7.21 -7.83 20.87
C SER A 245 8.19 -6.69 21.19
N ASN A 246 8.45 -5.80 20.21
CA ASN A 246 9.31 -4.62 20.39
C ASN A 246 8.55 -3.29 20.41
N CYS A 247 7.21 -3.34 20.51
CA CYS A 247 6.37 -2.17 20.48
C CYS A 247 5.99 -1.74 21.90
N THR A 248 6.24 -0.47 22.23
CA THR A 248 5.63 0.15 23.41
C THR A 248 4.29 0.72 22.97
N THR A 249 3.19 0.14 23.43
CA THR A 249 1.86 0.73 23.24
C THR A 249 1.83 2.10 23.91
N PRO A 250 1.50 3.19 23.21
CA PRO A 250 1.29 4.46 23.88
C PRO A 250 0.11 4.30 24.83
N THR A 251 0.34 4.48 26.12
CA THR A 251 -0.72 4.55 27.12
C THR A 251 -1.67 5.69 26.69
N PRO A 252 -3.00 5.49 26.64
CA PRO A 252 -3.91 6.59 26.40
C PRO A 252 -3.64 7.67 27.44
N GLN A 253 -3.19 8.84 27.00
CA GLN A 253 -3.07 9.99 27.88
C GLN A 253 -4.51 10.36 28.28
N PRO A 254 -4.85 10.44 29.58
CA PRO A 254 -6.14 10.95 30.01
C PRO A 254 -6.32 12.33 29.37
N ASN A 255 -7.47 12.58 28.75
CA ASN A 255 -7.81 13.92 28.32
C ASN A 255 -7.71 14.85 29.55
N PRO A 256 -7.01 15.98 29.48
CA PRO A 256 -7.15 17.03 30.48
C PRO A 256 -8.54 17.63 30.29
N GLY A 257 -9.52 17.13 31.04
CA GLY A 257 -10.91 17.57 30.89
C GLY A 257 -11.92 17.00 31.87
N ASP A 258 -11.64 15.88 32.54
CA ASP A 258 -12.61 15.31 33.49
C ASP A 258 -12.29 15.75 34.93
N ASP A 259 -12.45 17.05 35.17
CA ASP A 259 -12.50 17.64 36.50
C ASP A 259 -13.98 17.73 36.93
N HIS A 260 -14.53 16.62 37.42
CA HIS A 260 -15.73 16.64 38.25
C HIS A 260 -15.38 16.15 39.65
N GLY A 261 -15.20 17.15 40.51
CA GLY A 261 -14.82 17.01 41.90
C GLY A 261 -15.80 16.23 42.78
N THR A 262 -15.19 15.39 43.62
CA THR A 262 -15.44 15.25 45.06
C THR A 262 -16.87 15.29 45.60
N GLY A 263 -17.33 14.13 46.07
CA GLY A 263 -18.33 13.97 47.14
C GLY A 263 -18.26 12.55 47.74
N PRO A 264 -18.31 12.36 49.06
CA PRO A 264 -17.46 11.39 49.76
C PRO A 264 -18.05 9.98 49.92
N SER A 265 -17.14 9.02 50.07
CA SER A 265 -17.34 7.61 50.31
C SER A 265 -17.88 7.30 51.72
N THR A 266 -18.72 6.26 51.84
CA THR A 266 -18.75 5.42 53.05
C THR A 266 -19.17 3.98 52.68
N PRO A 267 -18.60 2.94 53.31
CA PRO A 267 -18.36 1.63 52.69
C PRO A 267 -19.22 0.47 53.23
N GLY A 268 -19.31 -0.58 52.41
CA GLY A 268 -19.46 -1.97 52.85
C GLY A 268 -20.84 -2.59 52.62
N GLN A 269 -20.89 -3.67 51.83
CA GLN A 269 -21.16 -5.01 52.36
C GLN A 269 -21.10 -6.07 51.26
N SER A 270 -20.42 -7.18 51.60
CA SER A 270 -20.53 -8.46 50.92
C SER A 270 -21.97 -8.96 50.94
N GLY A 271 -22.39 -9.64 49.87
CA GLY A 271 -23.67 -10.34 49.84
C GLY A 271 -23.75 -11.27 48.64
N ASP A 272 -23.16 -12.44 48.80
CA ASP A 272 -23.52 -13.64 48.05
C ASP A 272 -24.99 -13.97 48.39
N GLN A 273 -25.85 -14.20 47.40
CA GLN A 273 -26.75 -15.36 47.36
C GLN A 273 -27.71 -15.33 46.17
N SER A 274 -27.65 -16.45 45.46
CA SER A 274 -28.65 -17.03 44.57
C SER A 274 -30.05 -17.10 45.16
N SER A 275 -31.05 -17.08 44.27
CA SER A 275 -32.33 -17.85 44.24
C SER A 275 -33.41 -16.94 43.64
N GLY A 276 -34.21 -17.28 42.65
CA GLY A 276 -34.48 -18.54 41.97
C GLY A 276 -35.83 -18.40 41.28
N SER A 277 -36.00 -19.12 40.17
CA SER A 277 -37.29 -19.54 39.58
C SER A 277 -38.17 -18.42 38.99
N SER A 278 -38.92 -18.61 37.91
CA SER A 278 -39.54 -19.82 37.40
C SER A 278 -39.84 -19.72 35.91
N LEU A 279 -39.83 -20.90 35.29
CA LEU A 279 -40.22 -21.25 33.94
C LEU A 279 -41.64 -20.79 33.56
N GLY A 280 -41.80 -20.43 32.29
CA GLY A 280 -43.06 -20.47 31.54
C GLY A 280 -42.79 -21.08 30.18
N ALA A 281 -43.21 -22.32 29.99
CA ALA A 281 -43.01 -23.14 28.80
C ALA A 281 -44.07 -22.85 27.72
N GLY A 282 -43.69 -23.11 26.46
CA GLY A 282 -44.61 -23.65 25.46
C GLY A 282 -44.78 -22.82 24.19
N ALA A 283 -44.13 -23.26 23.09
CA ALA A 283 -44.81 -23.75 21.90
C ALA A 283 -43.80 -24.20 20.84
N THR A 284 -43.78 -25.50 20.56
CA THR A 284 -43.16 -26.15 19.41
C THR A 284 -44.18 -26.26 18.26
N ALA A 285 -43.82 -25.79 17.08
CA ALA A 285 -44.26 -26.23 15.73
C ALA A 285 -43.71 -25.20 14.72
N GLY A 286 -43.15 -25.50 13.56
CA GLY A 286 -43.00 -26.72 12.78
C GLY A 286 -42.34 -26.30 11.45
N ILE A 287 -41.58 -27.22 10.87
CA ILE A 287 -40.76 -27.06 9.66
C ILE A 287 -41.63 -27.23 8.40
N ALA A 288 -41.45 -26.38 7.38
CA ALA A 288 -41.49 -26.68 5.93
C ALA A 288 -41.38 -25.37 5.12
N ALA A 289 -40.24 -25.03 4.53
CA ALA A 289 -39.78 -25.42 3.19
C ALA A 289 -40.44 -24.66 2.03
N ALA A 290 -39.68 -23.77 1.38
CA ALA A 290 -39.79 -23.51 -0.06
C ALA A 290 -38.44 -22.97 -0.58
N ALA A 291 -37.80 -23.78 -1.42
CA ALA A 291 -36.68 -23.39 -2.26
C ALA A 291 -37.16 -22.43 -3.35
N VAL A 292 -36.42 -21.33 -3.57
CA VAL A 292 -36.40 -20.64 -4.86
C VAL A 292 -34.93 -20.51 -5.26
N ILE A 293 -34.48 -21.53 -5.99
CA ILE A 293 -33.34 -21.45 -6.88
C ILE A 293 -33.87 -20.87 -8.20
N GLY A 294 -33.26 -19.79 -8.68
CA GLY A 294 -33.39 -19.37 -10.08
C GLY A 294 -33.96 -17.97 -10.30
N ALA A 295 -33.09 -16.96 -10.22
CA ALA A 295 -33.08 -15.78 -11.11
C ALA A 295 -31.99 -14.79 -10.63
N GLY A 296 -30.73 -15.07 -10.95
CA GLY A 296 -29.63 -14.13 -10.72
C GLY A 296 -28.43 -14.34 -11.64
N LEU A 297 -28.56 -15.23 -12.63
CA LEU A 297 -27.53 -15.54 -13.63
C LEU A 297 -27.91 -15.03 -15.04
N LEU A 298 -28.79 -14.03 -15.09
CA LEU A 298 -29.23 -13.39 -16.34
C LEU A 298 -29.54 -11.89 -16.12
N ALA A 299 -28.65 -11.16 -15.43
CA ALA A 299 -28.78 -9.70 -15.24
C ALA A 299 -27.44 -8.94 -15.12
N LEU A 300 -26.32 -9.52 -15.58
CA LEU A 300 -25.02 -8.84 -15.70
C LEU A 300 -24.39 -8.94 -17.09
N LEU A 301 -25.21 -9.25 -18.09
CA LEU A 301 -24.90 -9.13 -19.52
C LEU A 301 -25.67 -7.97 -20.21
N ALA A 302 -26.29 -7.08 -19.43
CA ALA A 302 -27.15 -6.01 -19.95
C ALA A 302 -26.73 -4.58 -19.52
N ALA A 303 -25.43 -4.33 -19.28
CA ALA A 303 -24.92 -2.98 -19.04
C ALA A 303 -23.78 -2.55 -20.00
N ASN A 304 -23.44 -3.34 -21.02
CA ASN A 304 -22.41 -2.99 -22.02
C ASN A 304 -22.94 -2.93 -23.48
N ILE A 305 -24.20 -2.56 -23.66
CA ILE A 305 -24.82 -2.34 -24.97
C ILE A 305 -25.21 -0.86 -25.07
N PRO A 306 -24.23 0.06 -25.06
CA PRO A 306 -23.98 0.82 -26.29
C PRO A 306 -22.51 1.29 -26.41
N ALA A 307 -21.58 0.37 -26.63
CA ALA A 307 -20.23 0.72 -27.12
C ALA A 307 -19.72 -0.19 -28.26
N ILE A 308 -20.54 -1.17 -28.70
CA ILE A 308 -20.20 -2.10 -29.78
C ILE A 308 -20.98 -1.81 -31.08
N THR A 309 -22.04 -1.01 -31.02
CA THR A 309 -22.84 -0.63 -32.22
C THR A 309 -22.33 0.62 -32.95
N GLY A 310 -21.31 1.31 -32.43
CA GLY A 310 -20.67 2.46 -33.10
C GLY A 310 -19.51 2.10 -34.03
N TRP A 311 -18.93 0.90 -33.90
CA TRP A 311 -17.73 0.50 -34.65
C TRP A 311 -18.02 -0.33 -35.91
N LEU A 312 -19.21 -0.93 -36.01
CA LEU A 312 -19.62 -1.73 -37.19
C LEU A 312 -20.34 -0.92 -38.29
N SER A 313 -20.69 0.34 -38.04
CA SER A 313 -21.33 1.22 -39.03
C SER A 313 -20.34 1.90 -39.99
N ASN A 314 -19.03 1.75 -39.76
CA ASN A 314 -17.98 2.42 -40.53
C ASN A 314 -17.19 1.48 -41.46
N LEU A 315 -17.62 0.22 -41.61
CA LEU A 315 -16.97 -0.79 -42.45
C LEU A 315 -17.82 -1.31 -43.61
N THR A 316 -19.02 -0.75 -43.84
CA THR A 316 -19.81 -1.02 -45.06
C THR A 316 -20.48 0.26 -45.58
N GLY A 317 -19.74 1.02 -46.41
CA GLY A 317 -20.33 1.73 -47.57
C GLY A 317 -20.48 3.24 -47.48
N ARG A 318 -19.39 3.98 -47.74
CA ARG A 318 -19.18 4.72 -49.00
C ARG A 318 -17.71 5.00 -49.22
#